data_AF-A0A832CPW9-F1
#
_entry.id   AF-A0A832CPW9-F1
#
_cell.length_a   1.000
_cell.length_b   1.000
_cell.length_c   1.000
_cell.angle_alpha   90.00
_cell.angle_beta   90.00
_cell.angle_gamma   90.00
#
_symmetry.space_group_name_H-M   'P 1'
#
loop_
_entity.id
_entity.type
_entity.pdbx_description
1 polymer ?
#
loop_
_entity_poly.entity_id
_entity_poly.type
_entity_poly.pdbx_seq_one_letter_code
_entity_poly.pdbx_strand_id
1 'polypeptide(L)'
;EKLQPFKKKYTFTFTDPASTSGYAVPRFFMHKAGIKPEDIFKKIGYIGAHDAGQLAVKHKILDFAACWDKTYEDMIRDGKIDTNSNMLIWISDEIPESPIAYRRDLPKDVLELLKDAFVKMPENLARIQGTPYKGYRLISEEEFKIVVEIKQVLDSL
;
A
#
# COMPACT_ATOMS: atom_id res chain seq x y z
N GLU A 1 -18.43 3.89 16.65
CA GLU A 1 -19.88 4.20 16.62
C GLU A 1 -20.46 4.24 15.19
N LYS A 2 -19.93 5.07 14.29
CA LYS A 2 -20.43 5.20 12.90
C LYS A 2 -20.47 3.90 12.06
N LEU A 3 -19.59 2.93 12.34
CA LEU A 3 -19.57 1.64 11.64
C LEU A 3 -20.54 0.60 12.22
N GLN A 4 -21.11 0.82 13.41
CA GLN A 4 -21.99 -0.15 14.09
C GLN A 4 -23.22 -0.55 13.26
N PRO A 5 -23.92 0.37 12.56
CA PRO A 5 -25.06 0.00 11.71
C PRO A 5 -24.68 -0.92 10.53
N PHE A 6 -23.39 -1.02 10.21
CA PHE A 6 -22.85 -1.80 9.09
C PHE A 6 -22.14 -3.08 9.54
N LYS A 7 -22.15 -3.38 10.85
CA LYS A 7 -21.52 -4.56 11.43
C LYS A 7 -22.02 -5.83 10.74
N LYS A 8 -21.08 -6.65 10.28
CA LYS A 8 -21.28 -7.93 9.57
C LYS A 8 -22.14 -7.85 8.29
N LYS A 9 -22.32 -6.66 7.70
CA LYS A 9 -23.03 -6.50 6.42
C LYS A 9 -22.13 -6.67 5.21
N TYR A 10 -20.94 -6.09 5.27
CA TYR A 10 -20.04 -5.99 4.12
C TYR A 10 -18.84 -6.92 4.22
N THR A 11 -18.31 -7.27 3.05
CA THR A 11 -17.09 -8.02 2.84
C THR A 11 -15.92 -7.06 2.60
N PHE A 12 -14.74 -7.45 3.08
CA PHE A 12 -13.52 -6.66 2.93
C PHE A 12 -12.36 -7.56 2.54
N THR A 13 -11.45 -7.06 1.71
CA THR A 13 -10.19 -7.75 1.43
C THR A 13 -9.01 -6.82 1.60
N PHE A 14 -7.95 -7.36 2.19
CA PHE A 14 -6.60 -6.84 2.01
C PHE A 14 -6.05 -7.34 0.67
N THR A 15 -4.94 -6.74 0.23
CA THR A 15 -4.21 -7.23 -0.95
C THR A 15 -3.44 -8.49 -0.59
N ASP A 16 -2.39 -8.37 0.22
CA ASP A 16 -1.48 -9.46 0.60
C ASP A 16 -0.90 -9.18 2.00
N PRO A 17 -0.63 -10.18 2.86
CA PRO A 17 -0.05 -9.97 4.19
C PRO A 17 1.30 -9.23 4.18
N ALA A 18 2.09 -9.37 3.12
CA ALA A 18 3.37 -8.66 2.96
C ALA A 18 3.22 -7.27 2.33
N SER A 19 2.00 -6.85 1.96
CA SER A 19 1.76 -5.57 1.32
C SER A 19 1.74 -4.42 2.33
N THR A 20 2.55 -3.39 2.09
CA THR A 20 2.54 -2.15 2.88
C THR A 20 1.20 -1.41 2.73
N SER A 21 0.85 -0.99 1.51
CA SER A 21 -0.37 -0.23 1.21
C SER A 21 -1.64 -1.09 1.26
N GLY A 22 -1.54 -2.37 0.90
CA GLY A 22 -2.68 -3.27 0.80
C GLY A 22 -3.00 -4.06 2.07
N TYR A 23 -2.16 -3.99 3.10
CA TYR A 23 -2.40 -4.63 4.41
C TYR A 23 -1.87 -3.82 5.59
N ALA A 24 -0.56 -3.55 5.64
CA ALA A 24 0.09 -3.04 6.84
C ALA A 24 -0.46 -1.66 7.27
N VAL A 25 -0.50 -0.71 6.34
CA VAL A 25 -1.03 0.66 6.53
C VAL A 25 -2.51 0.65 6.90
N PRO A 26 -3.43 0.05 6.11
CA PRO A 26 -4.85 0.05 6.46
C PRO A 26 -5.11 -0.66 7.80
N ARG A 27 -4.42 -1.75 8.10
CA ARG A 27 -4.58 -2.47 9.38
C ARG A 27 -4.10 -1.64 10.58
N PHE A 28 -3.01 -0.89 10.42
CA PHE A 28 -2.50 0.06 11.41
C PHE A 28 -3.48 1.19 11.69
N PHE A 29 -4.00 1.85 10.64
CA PHE A 29 -4.93 2.96 10.82
C PHE A 29 -6.30 2.50 11.35
N MET A 30 -6.78 1.32 10.96
CA MET A 30 -7.94 0.70 11.60
C MET A 30 -7.69 0.50 13.10
N HIS A 31 -6.52 -0.03 13.49
CA HIS A 31 -6.18 -0.20 14.90
C HIS A 31 -6.13 1.13 15.66
N LYS A 32 -5.46 2.16 15.13
CA LYS A 32 -5.43 3.49 15.73
C LYS A 32 -6.82 4.10 15.89
N ALA A 33 -7.75 3.79 15.00
CA ALA A 33 -9.15 4.21 15.10
C ALA A 33 -9.99 3.33 16.05
N GLY A 34 -9.40 2.35 16.74
CA GLY A 34 -10.11 1.39 17.60
C GLY A 34 -10.98 0.40 16.81
N ILE A 35 -10.72 0.24 15.51
CA ILE A 35 -11.44 -0.67 14.62
C ILE A 35 -10.68 -1.99 14.54
N LYS A 36 -11.31 -3.06 15.01
CA LYS A 36 -10.92 -4.43 14.69
C LYS A 36 -11.73 -4.85 13.47
N PRO A 37 -11.13 -4.99 12.27
CA PRO A 37 -11.89 -5.32 11.07
C PRO A 37 -12.70 -6.61 11.25
N GLU A 38 -12.17 -7.56 12.03
CA GLU A 38 -12.80 -8.85 12.34
C GLU A 38 -14.12 -8.69 13.09
N ASP A 39 -14.34 -7.59 13.81
CA ASP A 39 -15.60 -7.29 14.47
C ASP A 39 -16.60 -6.60 13.54
N ILE A 40 -16.11 -5.88 12.53
CA ILE A 40 -16.92 -5.04 11.63
C ILE A 40 -17.34 -5.78 10.37
N PHE A 41 -16.45 -6.46 9.67
CA PHE A 41 -16.73 -7.05 8.37
C PHE A 41 -17.25 -8.48 8.51
N LYS A 42 -18.16 -8.86 7.59
CA LYS A 42 -18.73 -10.21 7.49
C LYS A 42 -17.64 -11.25 7.20
N LYS A 43 -16.75 -10.92 6.27
CA LYS A 43 -15.63 -11.75 5.82
C LYS A 43 -14.45 -10.84 5.52
N ILE A 44 -13.26 -11.30 5.91
CA ILE A 44 -11.97 -10.69 5.60
C ILE A 44 -11.14 -11.73 4.86
N GLY A 45 -10.37 -11.29 3.88
CA GLY A 45 -9.46 -12.14 3.13
C GLY A 45 -8.30 -11.36 2.51
N TYR A 46 -7.55 -12.06 1.68
CA TYR A 46 -6.48 -11.54 0.86
C TYR A 46 -6.78 -11.91 -0.59
N ILE A 47 -6.68 -10.94 -1.50
CA ILE A 47 -7.03 -11.12 -2.92
C ILE A 47 -5.79 -11.34 -3.81
N GLY A 48 -4.59 -11.10 -3.27
CA GLY A 48 -3.30 -11.35 -3.90
C GLY A 48 -2.75 -10.18 -4.72
N ALA A 49 -3.59 -9.35 -5.33
CA ALA A 49 -3.13 -8.22 -6.15
C ALA A 49 -4.06 -6.99 -6.05
N HIS A 50 -3.47 -5.80 -6.20
CA HIS A 50 -4.21 -4.53 -6.09
C HIS A 50 -5.29 -4.39 -7.16
N ASP A 51 -4.98 -4.74 -8.41
CA ASP A 51 -5.91 -4.69 -9.53
C ASP A 51 -7.04 -5.71 -9.38
N ALA A 52 -6.74 -6.92 -8.90
CA ALA A 52 -7.73 -7.94 -8.56
C ALA A 52 -8.73 -7.45 -7.51
N GLY A 53 -8.25 -6.72 -6.49
CA GLY A 53 -9.12 -6.07 -5.49
C GLY A 53 -10.07 -5.04 -6.12
N GLN A 54 -9.54 -4.16 -6.98
CA GLN A 54 -10.36 -3.16 -7.69
C GLN A 54 -11.42 -3.81 -8.59
N LEU A 55 -11.05 -4.85 -9.34
CA LEU A 55 -11.98 -5.57 -10.21
C LEU A 55 -13.05 -6.32 -9.41
N ALA A 56 -12.70 -6.91 -8.26
CA ALA A 56 -13.68 -7.58 -7.40
C ALA A 56 -14.74 -6.61 -6.87
N VAL A 57 -14.36 -5.38 -6.52
CA VAL A 57 -15.30 -4.31 -6.13
C VAL A 57 -16.15 -3.89 -7.33
N LYS A 58 -15.53 -3.62 -8.49
CA LYS A 58 -16.23 -3.26 -9.74
C LYS A 58 -17.34 -4.27 -10.08
N HIS A 59 -17.03 -5.55 -9.96
CA HIS A 59 -17.94 -6.66 -10.28
C HIS A 59 -18.87 -7.05 -9.11
N LYS A 60 -18.86 -6.29 -8.01
CA LYS A 60 -19.70 -6.53 -6.82
C LYS A 60 -19.51 -7.91 -6.20
N ILE A 61 -18.32 -8.49 -6.37
CA ILE A 61 -17.90 -9.74 -5.73
C ILE A 61 -17.52 -9.47 -4.27
N LEU A 62 -16.93 -8.30 -4.02
CA LEU A 62 -16.56 -7.79 -2.70
C LEU A 62 -17.08 -6.35 -2.55
N ASP A 63 -17.31 -5.92 -1.31
CA ASP A 63 -17.78 -4.55 -1.03
C ASP A 63 -16.62 -3.57 -0.87
N PHE A 64 -15.51 -4.01 -0.29
CA PHE A 64 -14.33 -3.17 -0.01
C PHE A 64 -13.03 -3.90 -0.30
N ALA A 65 -12.04 -3.16 -0.82
CA ALA A 65 -10.67 -3.63 -1.01
C ALA A 65 -9.69 -2.54 -0.56
N ALA A 66 -8.66 -2.94 0.19
CA ALA A 66 -7.52 -2.09 0.46
C ALA A 66 -6.48 -2.24 -0.66
N CYS A 67 -6.14 -1.14 -1.30
CA CYS A 67 -5.28 -1.09 -2.48
C CYS A 67 -4.29 0.07 -2.42
N TRP A 68 -3.27 0.01 -3.27
CA TRP A 68 -2.39 1.14 -3.57
C TRP A 68 -3.14 2.18 -4.42
N ASP A 69 -2.99 3.46 -4.08
CA ASP A 69 -3.60 4.60 -4.77
C ASP A 69 -3.21 4.66 -6.25
N LYS A 70 -1.94 4.46 -6.58
CA LYS A 70 -1.46 4.43 -7.96
C LYS A 70 -2.20 3.41 -8.81
N THR A 71 -2.51 2.23 -8.28
CA THR A 71 -3.28 1.22 -9.01
C THR A 71 -4.69 1.71 -9.30
N TYR A 72 -5.34 2.41 -8.36
CA TYR A 72 -6.66 3.02 -8.59
C TYR A 72 -6.60 4.08 -9.70
N GLU A 73 -5.62 5.00 -9.63
CA GLU A 73 -5.42 6.06 -10.61
C GLU A 73 -5.10 5.51 -12.01
N ASP A 74 -4.18 4.55 -12.09
CA ASP A 74 -3.79 3.90 -13.34
C ASP A 74 -4.99 3.17 -13.97
N MET A 75 -5.80 2.46 -13.18
CA MET A 75 -6.98 1.77 -13.69
C MET A 75 -8.10 2.72 -14.12
N ILE A 76 -8.26 3.89 -13.49
CA ILE A 76 -9.17 4.95 -13.99
C ILE A 76 -8.66 5.51 -15.31
N ARG A 77 -7.37 5.88 -15.38
CA ARG A 77 -6.75 6.42 -16.60
C ARG A 77 -6.88 5.44 -17.76
N ASP A 78 -6.71 4.15 -17.50
CA ASP A 78 -6.81 3.08 -18.49
C ASP A 78 -8.27 2.69 -18.82
N GLY A 79 -9.27 3.33 -18.19
CA GLY A 79 -10.70 3.04 -18.40
C GLY A 79 -11.18 1.68 -17.87
N LYS A 80 -10.40 1.04 -17.00
CA LYS A 80 -10.72 -0.26 -16.40
C LYS A 80 -11.72 -0.14 -15.25
N ILE A 81 -11.75 0.99 -14.54
CA ILE A 81 -12.74 1.34 -13.52
C ILE A 81 -13.07 2.84 -13.66
N ASP A 82 -14.08 3.30 -12.93
CA ASP A 82 -14.43 4.71 -12.78
C ASP A 82 -14.94 4.99 -11.35
N THR A 83 -15.25 6.25 -11.05
CA THR A 83 -15.74 6.66 -9.73
C THR A 83 -17.16 6.19 -9.42
N ASN A 84 -17.92 5.71 -10.42
CA ASN A 84 -19.26 5.15 -10.23
C ASN A 84 -19.19 3.66 -9.82
N SER A 85 -18.20 2.94 -10.35
CA SER A 85 -17.96 1.53 -10.05
C SER A 85 -17.11 1.33 -8.80
N ASN A 86 -16.12 2.19 -8.58
CA ASN A 86 -15.18 2.11 -7.46
C ASN A 86 -15.05 3.48 -6.77
N MET A 87 -15.59 3.60 -5.56
CA MET A 87 -15.53 4.81 -4.76
C MET A 87 -14.35 4.76 -3.77
N LEU A 88 -13.54 5.82 -3.74
CA LEU A 88 -12.52 6.01 -2.72
C LEU A 88 -13.18 6.37 -1.38
N ILE A 89 -13.04 5.52 -0.37
CA ILE A 89 -13.64 5.72 0.96
C ILE A 89 -12.70 6.30 2.01
N TRP A 90 -11.39 6.09 1.82
CA TRP A 90 -10.34 6.50 2.74
C TRP A 90 -8.99 6.41 2.04
N ILE A 91 -8.08 7.32 2.38
CA ILE A 91 -6.69 7.34 1.94
C ILE A 91 -5.81 7.66 3.16
N SER A 92 -4.62 7.05 3.24
CA SER A 92 -3.66 7.37 4.29
C SER A 92 -2.96 8.69 4.00
N ASP A 93 -2.24 9.21 4.99
CA ASP A 93 -1.17 10.16 4.71
C ASP A 93 -0.11 9.51 3.80
N GLU A 94 0.71 10.34 3.15
CA GLU A 94 1.82 9.85 2.33
C GLU A 94 2.75 8.96 3.16
N ILE A 95 3.11 7.82 2.57
CA ILE A 95 4.08 6.88 3.12
C ILE A 95 5.30 6.83 2.21
N PRO A 96 6.50 6.55 2.76
CA PRO A 96 7.69 6.34 1.93
C PRO A 96 7.45 5.25 0.89
N GLU A 97 7.91 5.52 -0.33
CA GLU A 97 7.94 4.54 -1.39
C GLU A 97 8.92 3.39 -1.10
N SER A 98 8.79 2.31 -1.86
CA SER A 98 9.61 1.10 -1.68
C SER A 98 11.11 1.43 -1.70
N PRO A 99 11.87 1.12 -0.63
CA PRO A 99 13.30 1.41 -0.60
C PRO A 99 14.09 0.40 -1.43
N ILE A 100 15.25 0.85 -1.90
CA ILE A 100 16.33 -0.06 -2.29
C ILE A 100 17.21 -0.29 -1.07
N ALA A 101 17.13 -1.50 -0.50
CA ALA A 101 17.92 -1.89 0.65
C ALA A 101 19.24 -2.54 0.22
N TYR A 102 20.28 -2.36 1.04
CA TYR A 102 21.59 -2.99 0.88
C TYR A 102 22.02 -3.66 2.18
N ARG A 103 22.94 -4.62 2.10
CA ARG A 103 23.49 -5.29 3.29
C ARG A 103 24.42 -4.35 4.06
N ARG A 104 24.41 -4.47 5.39
CA ARG A 104 25.26 -3.64 6.27
C ARG A 104 26.76 -3.78 6.02
N ASP A 105 27.20 -4.89 5.46
CA ASP A 105 28.60 -5.20 5.16
C ASP A 105 29.02 -4.87 3.73
N LEU A 106 28.18 -4.16 2.96
CA LEU A 106 28.55 -3.68 1.63
C LEU A 106 29.75 -2.71 1.73
N PRO A 107 30.83 -2.92 0.96
CA PRO A 107 31.98 -2.01 0.93
C PRO A 107 31.55 -0.57 0.66
N LYS A 108 32.15 0.38 1.40
CA LYS A 108 31.73 1.79 1.38
C LYS A 108 31.88 2.43 0.00
N ASP A 109 32.95 2.10 -0.71
CA ASP A 109 33.20 2.54 -2.08
C ASP A 109 32.11 2.06 -3.05
N VAL A 110 31.69 0.80 -2.93
CA VAL A 110 30.58 0.24 -3.72
C VAL A 110 29.25 0.91 -3.36
N LEU A 111 29.00 1.16 -2.07
CA LEU A 111 27.79 1.84 -1.63
C LEU A 111 27.67 3.26 -2.22
N GLU A 112 28.75 4.04 -2.18
CA GLU A 112 28.74 5.39 -2.75
C GLU A 112 28.55 5.38 -4.28
N LEU A 113 29.18 4.43 -4.99
CA LEU A 113 28.95 4.23 -6.42
C LEU A 113 27.48 3.92 -6.76
N LEU A 114 26.84 3.04 -5.97
CA LEU A 114 25.44 2.68 -6.17
C LEU A 114 24.50 3.85 -5.88
N LYS A 115 24.72 4.58 -4.78
CA LYS A 115 23.93 5.78 -4.44
C LYS A 115 23.98 6.79 -5.58
N ASP A 116 25.18 7.07 -6.08
CA ASP A 116 25.38 7.99 -7.20
C ASP A 116 24.67 7.51 -8.47
N ALA A 117 24.78 6.22 -8.80
CA ALA A 117 24.13 5.63 -9.97
C ALA A 117 22.60 5.74 -9.91
N PHE A 118 21.99 5.50 -8.74
CA PHE A 118 20.54 5.59 -8.57
C PHE A 118 20.03 7.03 -8.63
N VAL A 119 20.69 7.97 -7.93
CA VAL A 119 20.26 9.38 -7.91
C VAL A 119 20.45 10.06 -9.27
N LYS A 120 21.49 9.68 -10.02
CA LYS A 120 21.76 10.20 -11.38
C LYS A 120 21.03 9.44 -12.48
N MET A 121 20.17 8.47 -12.13
CA MET A 121 19.47 7.65 -13.13
C MET A 121 18.54 8.53 -13.98
N PRO A 122 18.60 8.44 -15.32
CA PRO A 122 17.65 9.13 -16.20
C PRO A 122 16.20 8.76 -15.88
N GLU A 123 15.30 9.75 -15.92
CA GLU A 123 13.90 9.58 -15.51
C GLU A 123 13.18 8.46 -16.28
N ASN A 124 13.50 8.29 -17.57
CA ASN A 124 12.89 7.27 -18.40
C ASN A 124 13.31 5.83 -18.05
N LEU A 125 14.36 5.65 -17.25
CA LEU A 125 14.90 4.34 -16.85
C LEU A 125 14.47 3.89 -15.45
N ALA A 126 14.07 4.81 -14.57
CA ALA A 126 13.73 4.44 -13.20
C ALA A 126 12.46 3.58 -13.14
N ARG A 127 12.57 2.41 -12.51
CA ARG A 127 11.49 1.42 -12.41
C ARG A 127 11.53 0.75 -11.04
N ILE A 128 10.39 0.65 -10.38
CA ILE A 128 10.21 -0.20 -9.20
C ILE A 128 9.22 -1.29 -9.60
N GLN A 129 9.67 -2.56 -9.58
CA GLN A 129 8.84 -3.72 -9.94
C GLN A 129 8.15 -3.60 -11.32
N GLY A 130 8.82 -2.96 -12.29
CA GLY A 130 8.30 -2.73 -13.64
C GLY A 130 7.49 -1.45 -13.82
N THR A 131 7.12 -0.77 -12.73
CA THR A 131 6.37 0.49 -12.75
C THR A 131 7.31 1.68 -13.00
N PRO A 132 7.02 2.59 -13.95
CA PRO A 132 7.78 3.82 -14.17
C PRO A 132 7.76 4.81 -12.99
N TYR A 133 8.95 5.32 -12.65
CA TYR A 133 9.16 6.39 -11.68
C TYR A 133 10.01 7.50 -12.31
N LYS A 134 10.02 8.70 -11.70
CA LYS A 134 10.85 9.82 -12.17
C LYS A 134 12.32 9.67 -11.82
N GLY A 135 12.65 8.85 -10.82
CA GLY A 135 14.02 8.70 -10.35
C GLY A 135 14.07 8.13 -8.95
N TYR A 136 15.27 8.12 -8.38
CA TYR A 136 15.52 7.72 -7.00
C TYR A 136 16.09 8.90 -6.22
N ARG A 137 15.79 8.93 -4.93
CA ARG A 137 16.39 9.88 -3.99
C ARG A 137 16.94 9.13 -2.79
N LEU A 138 17.95 9.70 -2.16
CA LEU A 138 18.38 9.23 -0.86
C LEU A 138 17.29 9.56 0.17
N ILE A 139 17.13 8.66 1.11
CA ILE A 139 16.12 8.72 2.16
C ILE A 139 16.77 8.41 3.50
N SER A 140 16.37 9.14 4.52
CA SER A 140 16.86 8.98 5.89
C SER A 140 16.05 7.94 6.66
N GLU A 141 16.61 7.44 7.76
CA GLU A 141 15.88 6.54 8.68
C GLU A 141 14.65 7.22 9.30
N GLU A 142 14.71 8.53 9.56
CA GLU A 142 13.59 9.29 10.13
C GLU A 142 12.38 9.31 9.18
N GLU A 143 12.61 9.42 7.87
CA GLU A 143 11.52 9.34 6.89
C GLU A 143 10.86 7.96 6.88
N PHE A 144 11.58 6.89 7.22
CA PHE A 144 11.05 5.53 7.34
C PHE A 144 10.41 5.19 8.69
N LYS A 145 10.46 6.11 9.66
CA LYS A 145 9.99 5.88 11.02
C LYS A 145 8.53 5.45 11.09
N ILE A 146 7.67 6.00 10.23
CA ILE A 146 6.26 5.59 10.15
C ILE A 146 6.11 4.11 9.78
N VAL A 147 6.96 3.60 8.88
CA VAL A 147 6.95 2.18 8.48
C VAL A 147 7.41 1.29 9.65
N VAL A 148 8.39 1.75 10.43
CA VAL A 148 8.83 1.06 11.66
C VAL A 148 7.72 1.03 12.71
N GLU A 149 7.03 2.15 12.94
CA GLU A 149 5.89 2.23 13.87
C GLU A 149 4.76 1.29 13.44
N ILE A 150 4.41 1.30 12.15
CA ILE A 150 3.40 0.40 11.58
C ILE A 150 3.78 -1.06 11.91
N LYS A 151 5.02 -1.47 11.65
CA LYS A 151 5.46 -2.84 11.92
C LYS A 151 5.36 -3.20 13.41
N GLN A 152 5.77 -2.31 14.31
CA GLN A 152 5.69 -2.53 15.75
C GLN A 152 4.25 -2.74 16.23
N VAL A 153 3.31 -1.93 15.71
CA VAL A 153 1.88 -2.10 16.03
C VAL A 153 1.35 -3.41 15.48
N LEU A 154 1.68 -3.77 14.23
CA LEU A 154 1.25 -5.03 13.64
C LEU A 154 1.78 -6.26 14.39
N ASP A 155 2.99 -6.20 14.93
CA ASP A 155 3.55 -7.28 15.74
C ASP A 155 2.86 -7.47 17.11
N SER A 156 2.10 -6.47 17.55
CA SER A 156 1.34 -6.51 18.81
C SER A 156 -0.10 -7.01 18.68
N LEU A 157 -0.56 -7.23 17.43
CA LEU A 157 -1.94 -7.58 17.08
C LEU A 157 -2.15 -9.08 16.96
#